data_AF-A0A6A5V8P8-F1
#
_entry.id   AF-A0A6A5V8P8-F1
#
_cell.length_a   1.000
_cell.length_b   1.000
_cell.length_c   1.000
_cell.angle_alpha   90.00
_cell.angle_beta   90.00
_cell.angle_gamma   90.00
#
_symmetry.space_group_name_H-M   'P 1'
#
loop_
_entity.id
_entity.type
_entity.pdbx_description
1 polymer ?
#
loop_
_entity_poly.entity_id
_entity_poly.type
_entity_poly.pdbx_seq_one_letter_code
_entity_poly.pdbx_strand_id
1 'polypeptide(L)' 'TLHRLASPYDFLCLQCNRRKKAKLVAIRHNQWDNLCCNACYGLMLSKGE' A
#
# COMPACT_ATOMS: atom_id res chain seq x y z
N THR A 1 2.74 5.28 -5.59
CA THR A 1 1.50 5.41 -6.39
C THR A 1 0.40 4.54 -5.81
N LEU A 2 -0.83 5.06 -5.73
CA LEU A 2 -2.00 4.33 -5.22
C LEU A 2 -2.75 3.64 -6.38
N HIS A 3 -3.10 2.37 -6.20
CA HIS A 3 -3.83 1.56 -7.18
C HIS A 3 -5.10 0.97 -6.54
N ARG A 4 -6.17 0.88 -7.34
CA ARG A 4 -7.41 0.20 -6.99
C ARG A 4 -7.53 -1.09 -7.79
N LEU A 5 -7.53 -2.22 -7.10
CA LEU A 5 -7.68 -3.56 -7.66
C LEU A 5 -9.17 -3.90 -7.87
N ALA A 6 -9.46 -4.83 -8.80
CA ALA A 6 -10.81 -5.29 -9.09
C ALA A 6 -11.47 -5.97 -7.87
N SER A 7 -10.70 -6.80 -7.17
CA SER A 7 -11.12 -7.60 -6.01
C SER A 7 -10.24 -7.32 -4.79
N PRO A 8 -10.73 -7.56 -3.56
CA PRO A 8 -9.88 -7.41 -2.38
C PRO A 8 -8.71 -8.39 -2.45
N TYR A 9 -7.50 -7.88 -2.24
CA TYR A 9 -6.27 -8.67 -2.24
C TYR A 9 -5.72 -8.76 -0.82
N ASP A 10 -5.25 -9.95 -0.44
CA ASP A 10 -4.56 -10.20 0.82
C ASP A 10 -3.06 -9.94 0.62
N PHE A 11 -2.49 -8.99 1.36
CA PHE A 11 -1.08 -8.59 1.23
C PHE A 11 -0.44 -8.22 2.57
N LEU A 12 0.90 -8.26 2.61
CA LEU A 12 1.69 -7.71 3.70
C LEU A 12 2.03 -6.24 3.37
N CYS A 13 1.67 -5.31 4.25
CA CYS A 13 2.15 -3.94 4.12
C CYS A 13 3.59 -3.85 4.66
N LEU A 14 4.56 -3.53 3.81
CA LEU A 14 5.97 -3.46 4.20
C LEU A 14 6.29 -2.29 5.15
N GLN A 15 5.42 -1.27 5.21
CA GLN A 15 5.63 -0.12 6.09
C GLN A 15 5.24 -0.40 7.56
N CYS A 16 4.14 -1.12 7.79
CA CYS A 16 3.67 -1.43 9.16
C CYS A 16 3.82 -2.91 9.54
N ASN A 17 4.35 -3.73 8.63
CA ASN A 17 4.54 -5.17 8.77
C ASN A 17 3.29 -5.94 9.24
N ARG A 18 2.11 -5.55 8.73
CA ARG A 18 0.83 -6.18 9.06
C ARG A 18 0.16 -6.71 7.81
N ARG A 19 -0.46 -7.90 7.91
CA ARG A 19 -1.35 -8.42 6.86
C ARG A 19 -2.59 -7.53 6.73
N LYS A 20 -3.03 -7.31 5.48
CA LYS A 20 -4.16 -6.46 5.11
C LYS A 20 -4.97 -7.18 4.03
N LYS A 21 -6.27 -6.93 4.02
CA LYS A 21 -7.18 -7.33 2.95
C LYS A 21 -7.89 -6.08 2.44
N ALA A 22 -7.58 -5.64 1.23
CA ALA A 22 -8.17 -4.42 0.67
C ALA A 22 -8.14 -4.40 -0.85
N LYS A 23 -8.99 -3.55 -1.46
CA LYS A 23 -8.91 -3.21 -2.88
C LYS A 23 -7.89 -2.11 -3.18
N LEU A 24 -7.50 -1.33 -2.17
CA LEU A 24 -6.55 -0.23 -2.30
C LEU A 24 -5.17 -0.66 -1.83
N VAL A 25 -4.21 -0.61 -2.74
CA VAL A 25 -2.80 -0.91 -2.47
C VAL A 25 -1.95 0.22 -3.05
N ALA A 26 -0.91 0.61 -2.33
CA ALA A 26 0.08 1.55 -2.84
C ALA A 26 1.37 0.80 -3.15
N ILE A 27 1.99 1.12 -4.29
CA ILE A 27 3.31 0.62 -4.67
C ILE A 27 4.36 1.71 -4.44
N ARG A 28 5.54 1.31 -3.98
CA ARG A 28 6.72 2.17 -3.84
C ARG A 28 7.70 1.94 -4.99
N HIS A 29 8.34 3.00 -5.49
CA HIS A 29 9.30 2.96 -6.61
C HIS A 29 8.79 2.21 -7.86
N ASN A 30 7.47 2.23 -8.07
CA ASN A 30 6.83 1.48 -9.14
C ASN A 30 7.05 -0.05 -9.10
N GLN A 31 7.36 -0.60 -7.92
CA GLN A 31 7.61 -2.04 -7.69
C GLN A 31 6.40 -2.67 -6.99
N TRP A 32 5.82 -3.71 -7.59
CA TRP A 32 4.68 -4.44 -7.03
C TRP A 32 5.04 -5.34 -5.85
N ASP A 33 6.32 -5.68 -5.68
CA ASP A 33 6.83 -6.41 -4.51
C ASP A 33 6.81 -5.53 -3.25
N ASN A 34 6.81 -4.20 -3.42
CA ASN A 34 6.85 -3.24 -2.34
C ASN A 34 5.46 -2.65 -2.03
N LEU A 35 4.56 -3.52 -1.56
CA LEU A 35 3.19 -3.13 -1.24
C LEU A 35 3.10 -2.37 0.09
N CYS A 36 2.26 -1.34 0.07
CA CYS A 36 1.93 -0.51 1.21
C CYS A 36 0.40 -0.36 1.32
N CYS A 37 -0.12 -0.33 2.54
CA CYS A 37 -1.53 -0.07 2.77
C CYS A 37 -1.87 1.41 2.60
N ASN A 38 -3.13 1.70 2.29
CA ASN A 38 -3.61 3.08 2.08
C ASN A 38 -3.29 4.02 3.26
N ALA A 39 -3.44 3.55 4.50
CA ALA A 39 -3.16 4.35 5.69
C ALA A 39 -1.68 4.75 5.80
N CYS A 40 -0.77 3.79 5.63
CA CYS A 40 0.67 4.06 5.65
C CYS A 40 1.09 4.95 4.47
N TYR A 41 0.50 4.73 3.30
CA TYR A 41 0.73 5.59 2.14
C TYR A 41 0.28 7.04 2.38
N GLY A 42 -0.91 7.25 2.94
CA GLY A 42 -1.38 8.58 3.31
C GLY A 42 -0.47 9.29 4.32
N LEU A 43 0.06 8.54 5.31
CA LEU A 43 1.02 9.10 6.28
C LEU A 43 2.33 9.54 5.61
N MET A 44 2.88 8.77 4.65
CA MET A 44 4.07 9.21 3.90
C MET A 44 3.82 10.50 3.12
N LEU A 45 2.70 10.56 2.40
CA LEU A 45 2.32 11.75 1.63
C LEU A 45 2.20 12.98 2.54
N SER A 46 1.66 12.81 3.75
CA SER A 46 1.57 13.91 4.73
C SER A 46 2.93 14.40 5.22
N LYS A 47 3.99 13.58 5.11
CA LYS A 47 5.36 13.91 5.48
C LYS A 47 6.20 14.44 4.32
N GLY A 48 5.66 14.47 3.09
CA GLY A 48 6.39 14.89 1.90
C GLY A 48 7.40 13.87 1.37
N GLU A 49 7.23 12.58 1.71
CA GLU A 49 8.01 11.46 1.17
C GLU A 49 7.42 10.88 -0.12
#